data_AF-A0A091HH98-F1
#
_entry.id   AF-A0A091HH98-F1
#
_cell.length_a   1.000
_cell.length_b   1.000
_cell.length_c   1.000
_cell.angle_alpha   90.00
_cell.angle_beta   90.00
_cell.angle_gamma   90.00
#
_symmetry.space_group_name_H-M   'P 1'
#
loop_
_entity.id
_entity.type
_entity.pdbx_description
1 polymer ?
#
loop_
_entity_poly.entity_id
_entity_poly.type
_entity_poly.pdbx_seq_one_letter_code
_entity_poly.pdbx_strand_id
1 'polypeptide(L)'
;ERGRAFVNSRKELQKDFVKYCIVEEEGTADLQKRKTPSPVNRLTVDTVGLETLRKSVEDFFCLCYGKALGKSTAVPVPYEMIQKDQSAVVVQGLPEGLAFKHPENYDGSTLKWILENKSRISFIIKR
;
A
#
# COMPACT_ATOMS: atom_id res chain seq x y z
N GLU A 1 8.64 23.77 52.95
CA GLU A 1 8.67 22.38 52.45
C GLU A 1 7.91 22.34 51.12
N ARG A 2 8.64 22.42 50.00
CA ARG A 2 8.68 21.38 48.94
C ARG A 2 7.28 20.86 48.56
N GLY A 3 6.75 21.01 47.35
CA GLY A 3 7.38 21.21 46.06
C GLY A 3 6.66 20.31 45.04
N ARG A 4 6.38 20.88 43.85
CA ARG A 4 6.18 20.20 42.56
C ARG A 4 5.17 19.04 42.49
N ALA A 5 4.02 19.34 41.88
CA ALA A 5 3.33 18.37 41.01
C ALA A 5 2.53 19.10 39.93
N PHE A 6 3.21 19.92 39.12
CA PHE A 6 2.74 20.19 37.77
C PHE A 6 3.13 19.00 36.89
N VAL A 7 2.29 18.75 35.88
CA VAL A 7 2.44 17.75 34.79
C VAL A 7 2.03 16.34 35.19
N ASN A 8 0.83 15.91 34.75
CA ASN A 8 0.64 14.77 33.82
C ASN A 8 -0.82 14.25 33.88
N SER A 9 -1.75 14.88 33.16
CA SER A 9 -2.99 14.19 32.72
C SER A 9 -3.16 14.24 31.21
N ARG A 10 -2.05 14.43 30.48
CA ARG A 10 -1.97 14.23 29.02
C ARG A 10 -1.78 12.75 28.68
N LYS A 11 -2.60 11.88 29.25
CA LYS A 11 -2.62 10.44 28.92
C LYS A 11 -3.95 9.94 28.35
N GLU A 12 -5.03 10.72 28.43
CA GLU A 12 -6.29 10.29 27.79
C GLU A 12 -6.35 10.56 26.28
N LEU A 13 -5.68 11.61 25.78
CA LEU A 13 -5.66 11.90 24.34
C LEU A 13 -4.80 10.92 23.52
N GLN A 14 -3.96 10.11 24.17
CA GLN A 14 -3.10 9.15 23.47
C GLN A 14 -3.82 7.82 23.20
N LYS A 15 -4.94 7.56 23.87
CA LYS A 15 -5.72 6.33 23.71
C LYS A 15 -6.65 6.36 22.50
N ASP A 16 -7.03 7.56 22.07
CA ASP A 16 -7.91 7.76 20.92
C ASP A 16 -7.15 7.64 19.59
N PHE A 17 -5.88 8.09 19.56
CA PHE A 17 -5.07 8.04 18.34
C PHE A 17 -4.72 6.60 17.90
N VAL A 18 -4.55 5.68 18.86
CA VAL A 18 -4.34 4.25 18.56
C VAL A 18 -5.62 3.58 18.04
N LYS A 19 -6.80 4.03 18.46
CA LYS A 19 -8.06 3.43 18.03
C LYS A 19 -8.38 3.75 16.55
N TYR A 20 -7.94 4.90 16.04
CA TYR A 20 -8.08 5.20 14.61
C TYR A 20 -7.01 4.50 13.76
N CYS A 21 -5.83 4.18 14.31
CA CYS A 21 -4.81 3.41 13.60
C CYS A 21 -5.14 1.90 13.53
N ILE A 22 -6.09 1.40 14.33
CA ILE A 22 -6.55 0.00 14.34
C ILE A 22 -7.80 -0.22 13.45
N VAL A 23 -8.42 0.84 12.91
CA VAL A 23 -9.53 0.69 11.94
C VAL A 23 -9.04 0.52 10.49
N GLU A 24 -7.74 0.35 10.27
CA GLU A 24 -7.18 -0.07 8.97
C GLU A 24 -6.25 -1.29 9.11
N GLU A 25 -6.31 -1.99 10.25
CA GLU A 25 -5.55 -3.22 10.54
C GLU A 25 -6.47 -4.37 11.00
N GLU A 26 -7.68 -4.47 10.46
CA GLU A 26 -8.53 -5.67 10.58
C GLU A 26 -8.63 -6.36 9.21
N GLY A 27 -7.52 -6.92 8.76
CA GLY A 27 -7.50 -7.67 7.49
C GLY A 27 -6.33 -8.61 7.27
N THR A 28 -5.26 -8.58 8.07
CA THR A 28 -4.11 -9.46 7.85
C THR A 28 -3.48 -9.94 9.16
N ALA A 29 -3.92 -11.10 9.66
CA ALA A 29 -3.08 -12.15 10.29
C ALA A 29 -3.93 -13.10 11.14
N ASP A 30 -4.50 -14.14 10.52
CA ASP A 30 -4.64 -15.43 11.20
C ASP A 30 -3.82 -16.45 10.42
N LEU A 31 -2.57 -16.62 10.85
CA LEU A 31 -1.77 -17.78 10.53
C LEU A 31 -1.68 -18.62 11.80
N GLN A 32 -2.51 -19.67 11.83
CA GLN A 32 -2.19 -21.04 12.22
C GLN A 32 -3.19 -21.61 13.23
N LYS A 33 -3.94 -22.63 12.77
CA LYS A 33 -3.95 -24.00 13.31
C LYS A 33 -5.37 -24.58 13.32
N ARG A 34 -5.74 -25.33 12.27
CA ARG A 34 -6.28 -26.70 12.41
C ARG A 34 -6.56 -27.36 11.06
N LYS A 35 -6.16 -28.61 11.00
CA LYS A 35 -6.42 -29.63 9.99
C LYS A 35 -7.93 -29.89 9.86
N THR A 36 -8.51 -29.70 8.67
CA THR A 36 -9.53 -30.56 8.02
C THR A 36 -9.94 -29.94 6.67
N PRO A 37 -10.15 -30.76 5.61
CA PRO A 37 -10.42 -30.27 4.25
C PRO A 37 -11.90 -29.96 4.07
N SER A 38 -12.26 -28.68 3.96
CA SER A 38 -13.59 -28.26 3.47
C SER A 38 -13.55 -28.06 1.95
N PRO A 39 -14.36 -28.78 1.16
CA PRO A 39 -14.41 -28.63 -0.28
C PRO A 39 -15.38 -27.49 -0.65
N VAL A 40 -15.01 -26.23 -0.38
CA VAL A 40 -15.84 -25.06 -0.78
C VAL A 40 -15.05 -23.76 -1.03
N ASN A 41 -13.74 -23.82 -1.31
CA ASN A 41 -12.92 -22.59 -1.35
C ASN A 41 -12.15 -22.33 -2.65
N ARG A 42 -12.49 -23.01 -3.76
CA ARG A 42 -11.68 -22.87 -4.99
C ARG A 42 -11.86 -21.53 -5.73
N LEU A 43 -12.95 -20.80 -5.51
CA LEU A 43 -13.17 -19.47 -6.11
C LEU A 43 -12.73 -18.31 -5.20
N THR A 44 -12.85 -18.44 -3.88
CA THR A 44 -12.51 -17.36 -2.94
C THR A 44 -11.01 -17.18 -2.76
N VAL A 45 -10.21 -18.24 -2.93
CA VAL A 45 -8.75 -18.15 -2.80
C VAL A 45 -8.11 -17.30 -3.91
N ASP A 46 -8.71 -17.30 -5.10
CA ASP A 46 -8.22 -16.56 -6.26
C ASP A 46 -8.53 -15.07 -6.16
N THR A 47 -9.77 -14.72 -5.77
CA THR A 47 -10.18 -13.32 -5.56
C THR A 47 -9.42 -12.67 -4.40
N VAL A 48 -9.31 -13.35 -3.25
CA VAL A 48 -8.56 -12.83 -2.09
C VAL A 48 -7.07 -12.67 -2.42
N GLY A 49 -6.51 -13.58 -3.20
CA GLY A 49 -5.13 -13.47 -3.68
C GLY A 49 -4.92 -12.24 -4.57
N LEU A 50 -5.85 -11.98 -5.48
CA LEU A 50 -5.80 -10.84 -6.39
C LEU A 50 -5.96 -9.51 -5.66
N GLU A 51 -6.88 -9.40 -4.71
CA GLU A 51 -7.05 -8.18 -3.89
C GLU A 51 -5.80 -7.88 -3.05
N THR A 52 -5.16 -8.92 -2.51
CA THR A 52 -3.88 -8.78 -1.80
C THR A 52 -2.77 -8.25 -2.71
N LEU A 53 -2.71 -8.74 -3.95
CA LEU A 53 -1.76 -8.25 -4.96
C LEU A 53 -2.03 -6.78 -5.32
N ARG A 54 -3.31 -6.40 -5.50
CA ARG A 54 -3.70 -5.01 -5.79
C ARG A 54 -3.24 -4.08 -4.68
N LYS A 55 -3.53 -4.42 -3.41
CA LYS A 55 -3.10 -3.64 -2.24
C LYS A 55 -1.59 -3.53 -2.12
N SER A 56 -0.87 -4.63 -2.35
CA SER A 56 0.60 -4.64 -2.31
C SER A 56 1.22 -3.75 -3.39
N VAL A 57 0.66 -3.76 -4.61
CA VAL A 57 1.14 -2.89 -5.70
C VAL A 57 0.77 -1.43 -5.44
N GLU A 58 -0.42 -1.16 -4.89
CA GLU A 58 -0.86 0.17 -4.49
C GLU A 58 0.10 0.80 -3.47
N ASP A 59 0.43 0.08 -2.39
CA ASP A 59 1.37 0.54 -1.38
C ASP A 59 2.77 0.77 -1.99
N PHE A 60 3.24 -0.17 -2.82
CA PHE A 60 4.52 -0.03 -3.51
C PHE A 60 4.58 1.24 -4.39
N PHE A 61 3.54 1.52 -5.17
CA PHE A 61 3.47 2.74 -5.97
C PHE A 61 3.42 3.99 -5.10
N CYS A 62 2.67 3.98 -4.00
CA CYS A 62 2.62 5.11 -3.07
C CYS A 62 4.00 5.40 -2.44
N LEU A 63 4.73 4.35 -2.06
CA LEU A 63 6.10 4.46 -1.53
C LEU A 63 7.06 4.99 -2.59
N CYS A 64 6.99 4.46 -3.82
CA CYS A 64 7.89 4.87 -4.90
C CYS A 64 7.64 6.32 -5.33
N TYR A 65 6.37 6.72 -5.42
CA TYR A 65 5.97 8.10 -5.70
C TYR A 65 6.39 9.06 -4.58
N GLY A 66 6.16 8.69 -3.31
CA GLY A 66 6.64 9.46 -2.16
C GLY A 66 8.15 9.66 -2.18
N LYS A 67 8.91 8.59 -2.46
CA LYS A 67 10.36 8.65 -2.62
C LYS A 67 10.78 9.55 -3.77
N ALA A 68 10.12 9.48 -4.92
CA ALA A 68 10.39 10.33 -6.07
C ALA A 68 10.08 11.81 -5.81
N LEU A 69 9.13 12.10 -4.91
CA LEU A 69 8.86 13.45 -4.40
C LEU A 69 9.87 13.92 -3.34
N GLY A 70 10.76 13.05 -2.85
CA GLY A 70 11.69 13.34 -1.76
C GLY A 70 11.05 13.26 -0.37
N LYS A 71 9.91 12.57 -0.24
CA LYS A 71 9.22 12.34 1.04
C LYS A 71 9.60 10.97 1.60
N SER A 72 9.68 10.88 2.93
CA SER A 72 9.96 9.63 3.64
C SER A 72 8.70 8.79 3.94
N THR A 73 7.53 9.32 3.61
CA THR A 73 6.23 8.66 3.80
C THR A 73 5.67 8.19 2.46
N ALA A 74 4.87 7.13 2.49
CA ALA A 74 4.03 6.77 1.34
C ALA A 74 3.12 7.95 0.99
N VAL A 75 2.99 8.25 -0.31
CA VAL A 75 2.11 9.32 -0.80
C VAL A 75 1.17 8.71 -1.83
N PRO A 76 -0.16 8.91 -1.71
CA PRO A 76 -1.11 8.39 -2.68
C PRO A 76 -0.77 8.89 -4.07
N VAL A 77 -0.73 7.97 -5.03
CA VAL A 77 -0.37 8.29 -6.41
C VAL A 77 -1.57 8.94 -7.12
N PRO A 78 -1.43 10.15 -7.67
CA PRO A 78 -2.51 10.81 -8.39
C PRO A 78 -2.62 10.27 -9.83
N TYR A 79 -3.14 9.04 -9.98
CA TYR A 79 -3.20 8.34 -11.27
C TYR A 79 -3.85 9.17 -12.38
N GLU A 80 -4.97 9.85 -12.09
CA GLU A 80 -5.68 10.67 -13.07
C GLU A 80 -4.81 11.84 -13.60
N MET A 81 -4.07 12.49 -12.72
CA MET A 81 -3.17 13.60 -13.10
C MET A 81 -1.99 13.09 -13.93
N ILE A 82 -1.43 11.93 -13.56
CA ILE A 82 -0.31 11.32 -14.29
C ILE A 82 -0.76 10.83 -15.67
N GLN A 83 -1.98 10.30 -15.78
CA GLN A 83 -2.55 9.89 -17.07
C GLN A 83 -2.81 11.09 -17.98
N LYS A 84 -3.26 12.22 -17.41
CA LYS A 84 -3.46 13.47 -18.13
C LYS A 84 -2.15 14.14 -18.53
N ASP A 85 -1.16 14.11 -17.64
CA ASP A 85 0.17 14.71 -17.83
C ASP A 85 1.28 13.69 -17.58
N GLN A 86 1.54 12.85 -18.58
CA GLN A 86 2.59 11.82 -18.54
C GLN A 86 4.00 12.42 -18.58
N SER A 87 4.12 13.72 -18.90
CA SER A 87 5.36 14.49 -18.85
C SER A 87 5.81 14.77 -17.41
N ALA A 88 4.88 15.04 -16.49
CA ALA A 88 5.18 15.37 -15.10
C ALA A 88 5.75 14.18 -14.31
N VAL A 89 5.30 12.95 -14.59
CA VAL A 89 5.73 11.74 -13.89
C VAL A 89 5.97 10.61 -14.89
N VAL A 90 7.23 10.18 -14.97
CA VAL A 90 7.63 9.05 -15.81
C VAL A 90 7.86 7.83 -14.94
N VAL A 91 7.17 6.73 -15.23
CA VAL A 91 7.37 5.44 -14.56
C VAL A 91 8.27 4.57 -15.44
N GLN A 92 9.45 4.22 -14.93
CA GLN A 92 10.40 3.33 -15.59
C GLN A 92 10.34 1.92 -15.00
N GLY A 93 10.75 0.93 -15.79
CA GLY A 93 10.91 -0.46 -15.34
C GLY A 93 9.64 -1.32 -15.39
N LEU A 94 8.52 -0.75 -15.83
CA LEU A 94 7.34 -1.51 -16.22
C LEU A 94 7.62 -2.37 -17.47
N PRO A 95 6.88 -3.46 -17.68
CA PRO A 95 7.08 -4.30 -18.84
C PRO A 95 6.76 -3.52 -20.13
N GLU A 96 7.45 -3.87 -21.22
CA GLU A 96 7.28 -3.21 -22.50
C GLU A 96 5.82 -3.27 -22.97
N GLY A 97 5.27 -2.14 -23.39
CA GLY A 97 3.87 -2.02 -23.82
C GLY A 97 2.84 -1.90 -22.69
N LEU A 98 3.23 -1.98 -21.41
CA LEU A 98 2.31 -1.77 -20.29
C LEU A 98 2.24 -0.29 -19.89
N ALA A 99 1.06 0.31 -20.06
CA ALA A 99 0.79 1.65 -19.56
C ALA A 99 0.70 1.68 -18.03
N PHE A 100 1.15 2.78 -17.43
CA PHE A 100 0.93 3.05 -16.02
C PHE A 100 -0.55 3.38 -15.76
N LYS A 101 -1.20 2.62 -14.88
CA LYS A 101 -2.62 2.74 -14.52
C LYS A 101 -2.87 2.27 -13.08
N HIS A 102 -4.10 2.44 -12.62
CA HIS A 102 -4.52 1.97 -11.29
C HIS A 102 -4.26 0.46 -11.13
N PRO A 103 -3.76 -0.01 -9.97
CA PRO A 103 -3.51 -1.43 -9.73
C PRO A 103 -4.75 -2.30 -9.92
N GLU A 104 -5.94 -1.76 -9.66
CA GLU A 104 -7.19 -2.48 -9.90
C GLU A 104 -7.43 -2.84 -11.37
N ASN A 105 -6.86 -2.05 -12.30
CA ASN A 105 -6.98 -2.26 -13.73
C ASN A 105 -5.92 -3.22 -14.29
N TYR A 106 -5.05 -3.78 -13.45
CA TYR A 106 -4.09 -4.82 -13.84
C TYR A 106 -4.64 -6.22 -13.53
N ASP A 107 -4.29 -7.17 -14.38
CA ASP A 107 -4.52 -8.59 -14.16
C ASP A 107 -3.60 -9.13 -13.04
N GLY A 108 -4.01 -10.21 -12.38
CA GLY A 108 -3.23 -10.84 -11.31
C GLY A 108 -1.79 -11.17 -11.71
N SER A 109 -1.58 -11.62 -12.95
CA SER A 109 -0.26 -11.90 -13.51
C SER A 109 0.63 -10.64 -13.57
N THR A 110 0.05 -9.52 -14.01
CA THR A 110 0.77 -8.24 -14.09
C THR A 110 1.09 -7.69 -12.71
N LEU A 111 0.13 -7.76 -11.78
CA LEU A 111 0.36 -7.33 -10.40
C LEU A 111 1.48 -8.12 -9.73
N LYS A 112 1.48 -9.46 -9.90
CA LYS A 112 2.55 -10.32 -9.40
C LYS A 112 3.90 -9.96 -10.02
N TRP A 113 3.95 -9.76 -11.34
CA TRP A 113 5.17 -9.38 -12.04
C TRP A 113 5.76 -8.06 -11.51
N ILE A 114 4.90 -7.06 -11.26
CA ILE A 114 5.30 -5.75 -10.70
C ILE A 114 5.98 -5.93 -9.34
N LEU A 115 5.38 -6.74 -8.45
CA LEU A 115 5.94 -7.00 -7.12
C LEU A 115 7.28 -7.75 -7.18
N GLU A 116 7.40 -8.73 -8.08
CA GLU A 116 8.65 -9.47 -8.29
C GLU A 116 9.76 -8.57 -8.87
N ASN A 117 9.40 -7.61 -9.72
CA ASN A 117 10.33 -6.69 -10.37
C ASN A 117 10.37 -5.29 -9.72
N LYS A 118 9.91 -5.16 -8.47
CA LYS A 118 9.80 -3.86 -7.77
C LYS A 118 11.10 -3.04 -7.74
N SER A 119 12.25 -3.70 -7.70
CA SER A 119 13.57 -3.05 -7.71
C SER A 119 13.88 -2.35 -9.03
N ARG A 120 13.30 -2.84 -10.14
CA ARG A 120 13.48 -2.27 -11.48
C ARG A 120 12.56 -1.08 -11.71
N ILE A 121 11.45 -1.01 -10.98
CA ILE A 121 10.42 0.00 -11.16
C ILE A 121 10.77 1.25 -10.37
N SER A 122 10.79 2.40 -11.04
CA SER A 122 11.07 3.69 -10.41
C SER A 122 10.21 4.80 -10.98
N PHE A 123 9.85 5.75 -10.12
CA PHE A 123 9.11 6.95 -10.49
C PHE A 123 10.08 8.11 -10.63
N ILE A 124 9.95 8.88 -11.70
CA ILE A 124 10.74 10.07 -11.97
C ILE A 124 9.78 11.25 -12.09
N ILE A 125 9.88 12.18 -11.15
CA ILE A 125 9.13 13.43 -11.21
C ILE A 125 9.94 14.42 -12.05
N LYS A 126 9.34 14.91 -13.14
CA LYS A 126 9.87 16.03 -13.92
C LYS A 126 9.30 17.33 -13.33
N ARG A 127 10.16 18.31 -13.14
CA ARG A 127 9.82 19.66 -12.66
C ARG A 127 10.14 20.66 -13.75
#